data_AF-A0A850VKZ0-F1
#
_entry.id   AF-A0A850VKZ0-F1
#
_cell.length_a   1.000
_cell.length_b   1.000
_cell.length_c   1.000
_cell.angle_alpha   90.00
_cell.angle_beta   90.00
_cell.angle_gamma   90.00
#
_symmetry.space_group_name_H-M   'P 1'
#
loop_
_entity.id
_entity.type
_entity.pdbx_description
1 polymer ?
#
loop_
_entity_poly.entity_id
_entity_poly.type
_entity_poly.pdbx_seq_one_letter_code
_entity_poly.pdbx_strand_id
1 'polypeptide(L)'
;AVSSAADEAVAMHGRENVKIYSTSFTPLYYAVTQRKVKCVMKLVCAGKEEKVVGLHMQGLGCDEMLQGFAVAIKMGATKADLDNTVAIHPTSAEELVTLR
;
A
#
# COMPACT_ATOMS: atom_id res chain seq x y z
N ALA A 1 0.25 -0.52 -10.20
CA ALA A 1 1.17 0.28 -9.36
C ALA A 1 0.87 1.76 -9.59
N VAL A 2 1.01 2.58 -8.55
CA VAL A 2 0.94 4.04 -8.64
C VAL A 2 2.28 4.58 -8.12
N SER A 3 2.86 5.53 -8.87
CA SER A 3 4.09 6.26 -8.57
C SER A 3 5.35 5.39 -8.33
N SER A 4 6.37 5.96 -7.70
CA SER A 4 7.76 5.49 -7.75
C SER A 4 7.97 4.10 -7.17
N ALA A 5 8.87 3.34 -7.80
CA ALA A 5 9.39 2.10 -7.22
C ALA A 5 10.27 2.40 -6.00
N ALA A 6 10.50 1.40 -5.15
CA ALA A 6 11.35 1.56 -3.96
C ALA A 6 12.77 2.06 -4.31
N ASP A 7 13.39 1.48 -5.35
CA ASP A 7 14.75 1.84 -5.75
C ASP A 7 14.81 3.27 -6.33
N GLU A 8 13.77 3.66 -7.07
CA GLU A 8 13.61 5.02 -7.60
C GLU A 8 13.44 6.04 -6.47
N ALA A 9 12.60 5.73 -5.48
CA ALA A 9 12.43 6.58 -4.29
C ALA A 9 13.73 6.72 -3.50
N VAL A 10 14.50 5.63 -3.34
CA VAL A 10 15.81 5.66 -2.67
C VAL A 10 16.81 6.52 -3.46
N ALA A 11 16.82 6.43 -4.79
CA ALA A 11 17.69 7.25 -5.62
C ALA A 11 17.36 8.75 -5.53
N MET A 12 16.07 9.10 -5.40
CA MET A 12 15.62 10.50 -5.33
C MET A 12 15.72 11.11 -3.93
N HIS A 13 15.49 10.33 -2.88
CA HIS A 13 15.34 10.85 -1.51
C HIS A 13 16.45 10.43 -0.55
N GLY A 14 17.31 9.48 -0.92
CA GLY A 14 18.27 8.86 0.01
C GLY A 14 17.63 7.73 0.81
N ARG A 15 18.41 6.67 1.08
CA ARG A 15 17.92 5.43 1.71
C ARG A 15 17.36 5.68 3.11
N GLU A 16 17.96 6.61 3.84
CA GLU A 16 17.62 7.04 5.19
C GLU A 16 16.30 7.81 5.28
N ASN A 17 15.86 8.43 4.17
CA ASN A 17 14.60 9.16 4.12
C ASN A 17 13.45 8.34 3.53
N VAL A 18 13.69 7.08 3.15
CA VAL A 18 12.67 6.20 2.56
C VAL A 18 12.29 5.09 3.52
N LYS A 19 11.00 4.99 3.79
CA LYS A 19 10.41 3.89 4.56
C LYS A 19 9.47 3.08 3.68
N ILE A 20 9.55 1.77 3.83
CA ILE A 20 8.76 0.82 3.04
C ILE A 20 7.95 -0.02 4.01
N TYR A 21 6.63 0.02 3.85
CA TYR A 21 5.71 -0.86 4.55
C TYR A 21 5.25 -1.95 3.58
N SER A 22 5.19 -3.20 4.03
CA SER A 22 4.78 -4.30 3.16
C SER A 22 3.99 -5.36 3.91
N THR A 23 2.98 -5.91 3.25
CA THR A 23 2.20 -7.06 3.75
C THR A 23 2.08 -8.14 2.67
N SER A 24 1.91 -9.38 3.12
CA SER A 24 1.65 -10.55 2.30
C SER A 24 0.65 -11.44 3.02
N PHE A 25 -0.55 -11.56 2.48
CA PHE A 25 -1.66 -12.26 3.13
C PHE A 25 -2.45 -13.09 2.13
N THR A 26 -3.31 -13.97 2.63
CA THR A 26 -4.24 -14.73 1.80
C THR A 26 -5.60 -14.06 1.90
N PRO A 27 -6.14 -13.44 0.83
CA PRO A 27 -7.48 -12.85 0.86
C PRO A 27 -8.53 -13.86 1.33
N LEU A 28 -9.54 -13.38 2.07
CA LEU A 28 -10.60 -14.24 2.64
C LEU A 28 -11.27 -15.13 1.59
N TYR A 29 -11.44 -14.63 0.36
CA TYR A 29 -11.93 -15.40 -0.78
C TYR A 29 -11.18 -16.72 -1.00
N TYR A 30 -9.84 -16.71 -0.89
CA TYR A 30 -9.01 -17.90 -1.04
C TYR A 30 -8.83 -18.68 0.28
N ALA A 31 -9.21 -18.10 1.43
CA ALA A 31 -8.98 -18.69 2.74
C ALA A 31 -9.74 -20.03 2.94
N VAL A 32 -10.87 -20.23 2.27
CA VAL A 32 -11.64 -21.49 2.32
C VAL A 32 -11.33 -22.46 1.18
N THR A 33 -10.58 -22.02 0.16
CA THR A 33 -10.24 -22.83 -1.02
C THR A 33 -8.99 -23.68 -0.80
N GLN A 34 -8.80 -24.75 -1.57
CA GLN A 34 -7.55 -25.54 -1.51
C GLN A 34 -6.34 -24.76 -2.04
N ARG A 35 -6.53 -24.01 -3.14
CA ARG A 35 -5.48 -23.22 -3.77
C ARG A 35 -5.40 -21.84 -3.14
N LYS A 36 -4.40 -21.62 -2.28
CA LYS A 36 -4.11 -20.30 -1.71
C LYS A 36 -3.37 -19.43 -2.72
N VAL A 37 -3.91 -18.27 -3.03
CA VAL A 37 -3.23 -17.21 -3.79
C VAL A 37 -2.99 -16.04 -2.84
N LYS A 38 -1.77 -15.52 -2.83
CA LYS A 38 -1.38 -14.40 -1.97
C LYS A 38 -1.75 -13.06 -2.61
N CYS A 39 -2.13 -12.12 -1.77
CA CYS A 39 -2.08 -10.70 -2.09
C CYS A 39 -0.85 -10.10 -1.41
N VAL A 40 -0.11 -9.28 -2.15
CA VAL A 40 1.05 -8.54 -1.67
C VAL A 40 0.82 -7.06 -1.88
N MET A 41 1.20 -6.26 -0.90
CA MET A 41 1.11 -4.81 -0.97
C MET A 41 2.38 -4.18 -0.42
N LYS A 42 2.78 -3.06 -1.02
CA LYS A 42 3.94 -2.27 -0.64
C LYS A 42 3.59 -0.78 -0.74
N LEU A 43 3.71 -0.08 0.38
CA LEU A 43 3.59 1.36 0.49
C LEU A 43 5.00 1.95 0.67
N VAL A 44 5.36 2.91 -0.17
CA VAL A 44 6.65 3.58 -0.14
C VAL A 44 6.42 5.02 0.30
N CYS A 45 7.05 5.40 1.40
CA CYS A 45 6.96 6.71 2.02
C CYS A 45 8.32 7.40 2.00
N ALA A 46 8.33 8.72 1.84
CA ALA A 46 9.55 9.53 1.83
C ALA A 46 9.46 10.74 2.77
N GLY A 47 10.60 11.08 3.37
CA GLY A 47 10.77 12.24 4.24
C GLY A 47 10.21 12.03 5.65
N LYS A 48 10.37 13.06 6.50
CA LYS A 48 9.99 13.03 7.92
C LYS A 48 8.49 12.84 8.15
N GLU A 49 7.66 13.34 7.25
CA GLU A 49 6.20 13.23 7.31
C GLU A 49 5.68 11.94 6.66
N GLU A 50 6.58 11.08 6.17
CA GLU A 50 6.24 9.82 5.49
C GLU A 50 5.21 10.01 4.36
N LYS A 51 5.43 11.02 3.52
CA LYS A 51 4.60 11.27 2.33
C LYS A 51 4.59 10.02 1.45
N VAL A 52 3.41 9.58 1.04
CA VAL A 52 3.29 8.41 0.16
C VAL A 52 3.78 8.79 -1.24
N VAL A 53 4.86 8.14 -1.66
CA VAL A 53 5.50 8.34 -2.97
C VAL A 53 5.39 7.10 -3.87
N GLY A 54 4.90 5.97 -3.35
CA GLY A 54 4.71 4.73 -4.10
C GLY A 54 3.66 3.83 -3.48
N LEU A 55 2.80 3.24 -4.31
CA LEU A 55 1.89 2.17 -3.90
C LEU A 55 1.90 1.05 -4.94
N HIS A 56 2.29 -0.14 -4.50
CA HIS A 56 2.39 -1.33 -5.34
C HIS A 56 1.57 -2.44 -4.71
N MET A 57 0.71 -3.06 -5.49
CA MET A 57 -0.11 -4.16 -5.01
C MET A 57 -0.40 -5.16 -6.12
N GLN A 58 -0.48 -6.43 -5.75
CA GLN A 58 -0.82 -7.53 -6.62
C GLN A 58 -1.70 -8.50 -5.84
N GLY A 59 -2.86 -8.84 -6.41
CA GLY A 59 -3.84 -9.71 -5.78
C GLY A 59 -5.24 -9.44 -6.30
N LEU A 60 -6.21 -10.16 -5.75
CA LEU A 60 -7.62 -10.02 -6.10
C LEU A 60 -8.13 -8.61 -5.76
N GLY A 61 -8.80 -7.94 -6.70
CA GLY A 61 -9.40 -6.61 -6.52
C GLY A 61 -8.43 -5.43 -6.52
N CYS A 62 -7.13 -5.66 -6.76
CA CYS A 62 -6.11 -4.59 -6.76
C CYS A 62 -6.32 -3.56 -7.87
N ASP A 63 -6.91 -3.97 -8.98
CA ASP A 63 -7.34 -3.14 -10.11
C ASP A 63 -8.29 -2.01 -9.69
N GLU A 64 -9.34 -2.34 -8.91
CA GLU A 64 -10.33 -1.37 -8.44
C GLU A 64 -9.82 -0.53 -7.27
N MET A 65 -9.16 -1.17 -6.29
CA MET A 65 -8.64 -0.47 -5.09
C MET A 65 -7.66 0.65 -5.45
N LEU A 66 -6.79 0.38 -6.43
CA LEU A 66 -5.70 1.29 -6.78
C LEU A 66 -6.20 2.65 -7.29
N GLN A 67 -7.38 2.71 -7.91
CA GLN A 67 -7.93 3.97 -8.43
C GLN A 67 -8.26 4.96 -7.30
N GLY A 68 -8.85 4.48 -6.20
CA GLY A 68 -9.16 5.32 -5.04
C GLY A 68 -7.90 5.87 -4.36
N PHE A 69 -6.92 4.99 -4.11
CA PHE A 69 -5.64 5.41 -3.52
C PHE A 69 -4.82 6.33 -4.43
N ALA A 70 -4.95 6.19 -5.76
CA ALA A 70 -4.28 7.11 -6.69
C ALA A 70 -4.71 8.56 -6.49
N VAL A 71 -5.99 8.81 -6.17
CA VAL A 71 -6.49 10.16 -5.85
C VAL A 71 -5.83 10.69 -4.57
N ALA A 72 -5.80 9.89 -3.50
CA ALA A 72 -5.17 10.28 -2.23
C ALA A 72 -3.67 10.59 -2.39
N ILE A 73 -2.94 9.73 -3.11
CA ILE A 73 -1.51 9.94 -3.40
C ILE A 73 -1.30 11.21 -4.22
N LYS A 74 -2.16 11.47 -5.22
CA LYS A 74 -2.10 12.69 -6.03
C LYS A 74 -2.34 13.95 -5.20
N MET A 75 -3.21 13.87 -4.19
CA MET A 75 -3.47 14.93 -3.21
C MET A 75 -2.33 15.09 -2.19
N GLY A 76 -1.36 14.19 -2.17
CA GLY A 76 -0.19 14.26 -1.30
C GLY A 76 -0.35 13.55 0.04
N ALA A 77 -1.21 12.53 0.12
CA ALA A 77 -1.42 11.75 1.34
C ALA A 77 -0.11 11.26 1.98
N THR A 78 -0.10 11.26 3.31
CA THR A 78 0.96 10.77 4.19
C THR A 78 0.58 9.42 4.79
N LYS A 79 1.54 8.72 5.40
CA LYS A 79 1.23 7.51 6.17
C LYS A 79 0.21 7.77 7.28
N ALA A 80 0.27 8.95 7.91
CA ALA A 80 -0.68 9.34 8.96
C ALA A 80 -2.11 9.48 8.42
N ASP A 81 -2.31 9.99 7.20
CA ASP A 81 -3.64 10.06 6.59
C ASP A 81 -4.26 8.68 6.36
N LEU A 82 -3.43 7.72 5.94
CA LEU A 82 -3.85 6.32 5.81
C LEU A 82 -4.20 5.72 7.18
N ASP A 83 -3.38 5.94 8.20
CA ASP A 83 -3.61 5.42 9.56
C ASP A 83 -4.82 6.02 10.26
N ASN A 84 -5.16 7.28 9.93
CA ASN A 84 -6.36 7.96 10.42
C ASN A 84 -7.64 7.52 9.68
N THR A 85 -7.52 6.71 8.63
CA THR A 85 -8.67 6.20 7.88
C THR A 85 -9.18 4.90 8.50
N VAL A 86 -10.47 4.86 8.85
CA VAL A 86 -11.09 3.67 9.43
C VAL A 86 -11.12 2.54 8.40
N ALA A 87 -10.61 1.37 8.80
CA ALA A 87 -10.65 0.14 8.01
C ALA A 87 -12.08 -0.33 7.70
N ILE A 88 -12.28 -0.84 6.49
CA ILE A 88 -13.52 -1.52 6.08
C ILE A 88 -13.28 -3.02 6.12
N HIS A 89 -13.94 -3.72 7.04
CA HIS A 89 -13.75 -5.16 7.26
C HIS A 89 -14.97 -5.99 6.80
N PRO A 90 -14.80 -7.15 6.13
CA PRO A 90 -13.53 -7.74 5.67
C PRO A 90 -13.20 -7.36 4.23
N THR A 91 -12.05 -6.71 4.00
CA THR A 91 -11.59 -6.37 2.64
C THR A 91 -10.08 -6.54 2.49
N SER A 92 -9.58 -6.73 1.25
CA SER A 92 -8.13 -6.64 1.03
C SER A 92 -7.62 -5.20 1.12
N ALA A 93 -8.49 -4.20 0.91
CA ALA A 93 -8.13 -2.78 0.94
C ALA A 93 -7.73 -2.31 2.34
N GLU A 94 -8.36 -2.87 3.39
CA GLU A 94 -8.12 -2.48 4.78
C GLU A 94 -6.66 -2.66 5.22
N GLU A 95 -5.95 -3.59 4.59
CA GLU A 95 -4.54 -3.84 4.84
C GLU A 95 -3.71 -2.57 4.59
N LEU A 96 -4.02 -1.74 3.59
CA LEU A 96 -3.27 -0.51 3.30
C LEU A 96 -3.38 0.57 4.38
N VAL A 97 -4.50 0.58 5.13
CA VAL A 97 -4.75 1.55 6.21
C VAL A 97 -4.45 0.97 7.61
N THR A 98 -3.88 -0.24 7.67
CA THR A 98 -3.50 -0.92 8.92
C THR A 98 -2.04 -1.37 8.98
N LEU A 99 -1.25 -1.09 7.92
CA LEU A 99 0.19 -1.36 7.82
C LEU A 99 0.99 -0.70 8.96
N ARG A 100 2.04 -1.39 9.45
CA ARG A 100 2.95 -0.91 10.50
C ARG A 100 4.41 -1.10 10.14
#